data_AF-A0A5C8ASE0-F1
#
_entry.id   AF-A0A5C8ASE0-F1
#
_cell.length_a   1.000
_cell.length_b   1.000
_cell.length_c   1.000
_cell.angle_alpha   90.00
_cell.angle_beta   90.00
_cell.angle_gamma   90.00
#
_symmetry.space_group_name_H-M   'P 1'
#
loop_
_entity.id
_entity.type
_entity.pdbx_description
1 polymer ?
#
loop_
_entity_poly.entity_id
_entity_poly.type
_entity_poly.pdbx_seq_one_letter_code
_entity_poly.pdbx_strand_id
1 'polypeptide(L)' 'FSSPSTAAAIVLGRSANGRVEWKESSGRTLKEIQEKLNAMC' A
#
# COMPACT_ATOMS: atom_id res chain seq x y z
N PHE A 1 -1.66 15.76 9.57
CA PHE A 1 -1.33 14.44 10.16
C PHE A 1 0.18 14.25 10.08
N SER A 2 0.81 13.66 11.09
CA SER A 2 2.27 13.39 11.10
C SER A 2 2.70 12.29 10.13
N SER A 3 1.76 11.50 9.60
CA SER A 3 2.02 10.54 8.52
C SER A 3 0.77 10.29 7.67
N PRO A 4 0.92 9.82 6.42
CA PRO A 4 -0.20 9.36 5.59
C PRO A 4 -0.99 8.23 6.24
N SER A 5 -0.34 7.31 6.96
CA SER A 5 -1.01 6.21 7.67
C SER A 5 -1.87 6.73 8.82
N THR A 6 -1.40 7.73 9.55
CA THR A 6 -2.19 8.41 10.59
C THR A 6 -3.39 9.15 9.99
N ALA A 7 -3.20 9.80 8.83
CA ALA A 7 -4.31 10.44 8.11
C ALA A 7 -5.37 9.42 7.69
N ALA A 8 -4.93 8.31 7.10
CA ALA A 8 -5.81 7.24 6.65
C ALA A 8 -6.53 6.57 7.83
N ALA A 9 -5.89 6.42 8.99
CA ALA A 9 -6.51 5.88 10.18
C ALA A 9 -7.69 6.72 10.69
N ILE A 10 -7.55 8.05 10.65
CA ILE A 10 -8.63 8.97 11.05
C ILE A 10 -9.77 8.98 10.03
N VAL A 11 -9.46 8.98 8.73
CA VAL A 11 -10.48 9.04 7.67
C VAL A 11 -11.22 7.70 7.50
N LEU A 12 -10.51 6.58 7.60
CA LEU A 12 -11.05 5.23 7.36
C LEU A 12 -11.51 4.53 8.64
N GLY A 13 -11.17 5.06 9.82
CA GLY A 13 -11.46 4.43 11.11
C GLY A 13 -10.67 3.14 11.39
N ARG A 14 -9.66 2.84 10.58
CA ARG A 14 -8.82 1.64 10.69
C ARG A 14 -7.40 1.89 10.20
N SER A 15 -6.44 1.09 10.66
CA SER A 15 -5.09 1.09 10.10
C SER A 15 -5.13 0.82 8.60
N ALA A 16 -4.37 1.60 7.82
CA ALA A 16 -4.26 1.44 6.38
C ALA A 16 -2.79 1.37 5.96
N ASN A 17 -2.47 0.39 5.12
CA ASN A 17 -1.13 0.21 4.56
C ASN A 17 -1.21 0.25 3.03
N GLY A 18 -0.74 1.34 2.43
CA GLY A 18 -0.82 1.54 0.97
C GLY A 18 -0.16 0.42 0.16
N ARG A 19 0.87 -0.25 0.69
CA ARG A 19 1.51 -1.37 -0.01
C ARG A 19 0.63 -2.61 -0.15
N VAL A 20 -0.37 -2.76 0.73
CA VAL A 20 -1.29 -3.90 0.77
C VAL A 20 -2.66 -3.52 0.18
N GLU A 21 -3.14 -2.31 0.50
CA GLU A 21 -4.45 -1.83 0.06
C GLU A 21 -4.48 -1.48 -1.43
N TRP A 22 -3.37 -0.96 -1.98
CA TRP A 22 -3.32 -0.57 -3.39
C TRP A 22 -3.09 -1.79 -4.28
N LYS A 23 -4.01 -1.98 -5.22
CA LYS A 23 -3.97 -3.06 -6.19
C LYS A 23 -4.04 -2.53 -7.61
N GLU A 24 -3.28 -3.16 -8.50
CA GLU A 24 -3.42 -2.99 -9.94
C GLU A 24 -4.71 -3.66 -10.44
N SER A 25 -5.11 -3.40 -11.69
CA SER A 25 -6.27 -4.02 -12.35
C SER A 25 -6.24 -5.56 -12.33
N SER A 26 -5.06 -6.17 -12.29
CA SER A 26 -4.86 -7.63 -12.17
C SER A 26 -5.01 -8.17 -10.74
N GLY A 27 -5.28 -7.30 -9.76
CA GLY A 27 -5.44 -7.66 -8.34
C GLY A 27 -4.14 -7.74 -7.55
N ARG A 28 -2.98 -7.59 -8.21
CA ARG A 28 -1.66 -7.56 -7.55
C ARG A 28 -1.50 -6.32 -6.70
N THR A 29 -0.99 -6.50 -5.49
CA THR A 29 -0.68 -5.43 -4.55
C THR A 29 0.54 -4.64 -4.98
N LEU A 30 0.62 -3.38 -4.55
CA LEU A 30 1.81 -2.55 -4.76
C LEU A 30 3.07 -3.21 -4.17
N LYS A 31 2.94 -3.92 -3.03
CA LYS A 31 4.03 -4.70 -2.43
C LYS A 31 4.61 -5.72 -3.41
N GLU A 32 3.75 -6.56 -4.01
CA GLU A 32 4.17 -7.61 -4.94
C GLU A 32 4.85 -7.03 -6.18
N ILE A 33 4.36 -5.90 -6.69
CA ILE A 33 4.96 -5.21 -7.84
C ILE A 33 6.37 -4.72 -7.49
N GLN A 34 6.54 -4.10 -6.32
CA GLN A 34 7.85 -3.60 -5.87
C GLN A 34 8.84 -4.73 -5.60
N GLU A 35 8.40 -5.83 -4.97
CA GLU A 35 9.24 -7.00 -4.72
C GLU A 35 9.69 -7.65 -6.02
N LYS A 36 8.76 -7.79 -6.98
CA LYS A 36 9.08 -8.30 -8.32
C LYS A 36 10.07 -7.39 -9.06
N LEU A 37 9.91 -6.08 -8.98
CA LEU A 37 10.84 -5.12 -9.57
C LEU A 37 12.23 -5.21 -8.92
N ASN A 38 12.29 -5.36 -7.60
CA ASN A 38 13.54 -5.42 -6.85
C ASN A 38 14.29 -6.75 -7.02
N ALA A 39 13.59 -7.84 -7.37
CA ALA A 39 14.19 -9.15 -7.65
C ALA A 39 14.69 -9.31 -9.10
N MET A 40 14.40 -8.33 -9.98
CA MET A 40 14.84 -8.32 -11.38
C MET A 40 16.16 -7.55 -11.61
N CYS A 41 16.80 -7.11 -10.52
CA CYS A 41 18.13 -6.50 -10.49
C CYS A 41 19.09 -7.48 -9.78
#